data_AF-A0A2D4NEE1-F1
#
_entry.id   AF-A0A2D4NEE1-F1
#
_cell.length_a   1.000
_cell.length_b   1.000
_cell.length_c   1.000
_cell.angle_alpha   90.00
_cell.angle_beta   90.00
_cell.angle_gamma   90.00
#
_symmetry.space_group_name_H-M   'P 1'
#
loop_
_entity.id
_entity.type
_entity.pdbx_description
1 polymer ?
#
loop_
_entity_poly.entity_id
_entity_poly.type
_entity_poly.pdbx_seq_one_letter_code
_entity_poly.pdbx_strand_id
1 'polypeptide(L)'
;HLKTQKHKRYLNTAASSSKIQEFFRKTTYGEEEKKLALAEGLMSFHAVNHNHSFRSMDCTSQVVKKLFNEKFACGRTKSEAIVCNVLSPYAFSELNKNLEKINFISIYSDASNHK
;
A
#
# COMPACT_ATOMS: atom_id res chain seq x y z
N HIS A 1 -18.58 9.15 -45.51
CA HIS A 1 -17.83 8.95 -44.24
C HIS A 1 -17.93 7.52 -43.70
N LEU A 2 -19.12 7.00 -43.37
CA LEU A 2 -19.31 5.69 -42.70
C LEU A 2 -18.84 4.46 -43.51
N LYS A 3 -18.87 4.53 -44.84
CA LYS A 3 -18.43 3.42 -45.71
C LYS A 3 -16.91 3.37 -45.96
N THR A 4 -16.16 4.34 -45.44
CA THR A 4 -14.71 4.43 -45.71
C THR A 4 -13.94 3.35 -44.94
N GLN A 5 -12.84 2.85 -45.53
CA GLN A 5 -11.96 1.89 -44.85
C GLN A 5 -11.42 2.43 -43.52
N LYS A 6 -11.13 3.74 -43.44
CA LYS A 6 -10.68 4.41 -42.22
C LYS A 6 -11.69 4.25 -41.07
N HIS A 7 -12.97 4.47 -41.34
CA HIS A 7 -14.02 4.29 -40.35
C HIS A 7 -14.17 2.83 -39.91
N LYS A 8 -14.15 1.88 -40.86
CA LYS A 8 -14.19 0.44 -40.53
C LYS A 8 -12.99 0.00 -39.68
N ARG A 9 -11.79 0.50 -39.97
CA ARG A 9 -10.58 0.24 -39.17
C ARG A 9 -10.75 0.73 -37.74
N TYR A 10 -11.21 1.95 -37.52
CA TYR A 10 -11.39 2.47 -36.15
C TYR A 10 -12.46 1.72 -35.37
N LEU A 11 -13.57 1.31 -36.00
CA LEU A 11 -14.57 0.47 -35.33
C LEU A 11 -13.99 -0.89 -34.91
N ASN A 12 -13.21 -1.52 -35.78
CA ASN A 12 -12.55 -2.78 -35.46
C ASN A 12 -11.52 -2.60 -34.33
N THR A 13 -10.72 -1.54 -34.35
CA THR A 13 -9.75 -1.22 -33.29
C THR A 13 -10.45 -0.95 -31.95
N ALA A 14 -11.56 -0.21 -31.96
CA ALA A 14 -12.36 0.04 -30.77
C ALA A 14 -13.01 -1.24 -30.23
N ALA A 15 -13.50 -2.12 -31.11
CA ALA A 15 -14.07 -3.41 -30.73
C ALA A 15 -13.02 -4.41 -30.20
N SER A 16 -11.77 -4.32 -30.67
CA SER A 16 -10.65 -5.12 -30.18
C SER A 16 -9.98 -4.56 -28.93
N SER A 17 -10.34 -3.34 -28.49
CA SER A 17 -9.80 -2.73 -27.28
C SER A 17 -10.46 -3.33 -26.04
N SER A 18 -9.68 -3.55 -24.99
CA SER A 18 -10.16 -3.89 -23.65
C SER A 18 -11.19 -2.86 -23.17
N LYS A 19 -12.22 -3.31 -22.46
CA LYS A 19 -13.24 -2.40 -21.91
C LYS A 19 -12.61 -1.55 -20.82
N ILE A 20 -12.95 -0.25 -20.76
CA ILE A 20 -12.43 0.65 -19.72
C ILE A 20 -12.74 0.15 -18.30
N GLN A 21 -13.85 -0.57 -18.15
CA GLN A 21 -14.30 -1.25 -16.93
C GLN A 21 -13.29 -2.26 -16.38
N GLU A 22 -12.50 -2.90 -17.24
CA GLU A 22 -11.47 -3.88 -16.83
C GLU A 22 -10.24 -3.23 -16.19
N PHE A 23 -10.04 -1.92 -16.40
CA PHE A 23 -8.94 -1.17 -15.79
C PHE A 23 -9.29 -0.63 -14.39
N PHE A 24 -10.57 -0.59 -14.05
CA PHE A 24 -10.98 -0.23 -12.68
C PHE A 24 -10.79 -1.44 -11.77
N ARG A 25 -10.30 -1.18 -10.55
CA ARG A 25 -10.17 -2.23 -9.54
C ARG A 25 -11.54 -2.83 -9.23
N LYS A 26 -11.60 -4.16 -9.18
CA LYS A 26 -12.79 -4.90 -8.74
C LYS A 26 -13.17 -4.44 -7.32
N THR A 27 -14.47 -4.31 -7.06
CA THR A 27 -15.02 -3.90 -5.75
C THR A 27 -14.88 -4.96 -4.67
N THR A 28 -14.53 -6.20 -5.04
CA THR A 28 -14.34 -7.31 -4.12
C THR A 28 -12.90 -7.81 -4.20
N TYR A 29 -12.29 -7.99 -3.03
CA TYR A 29 -10.94 -8.53 -2.90
C TYR A 29 -10.98 -10.04 -2.73
N GLY A 30 -10.30 -10.76 -3.61
CA GLY A 30 -10.05 -12.19 -3.44
C GLY A 30 -9.13 -12.48 -2.25
N GLU A 31 -9.08 -13.72 -1.80
CA GLU A 31 -8.20 -14.15 -0.69
C GLU A 31 -6.72 -13.84 -0.94
N GLU A 32 -6.25 -14.04 -2.17
CA GLU A 32 -4.86 -13.73 -2.54
C GLU A 32 -4.54 -12.23 -2.51
N GLU A 33 -5.51 -11.37 -2.83
CA GLU A 33 -5.34 -9.91 -2.75
C GLU A 33 -5.32 -9.44 -1.30
N LYS A 34 -6.12 -10.07 -0.42
CA LYS A 34 -6.07 -9.83 1.02
C LYS A 34 -4.72 -10.23 1.62
N LYS A 35 -4.20 -11.41 1.27
CA LYS A 35 -2.88 -11.87 1.70
C LYS A 35 -1.77 -10.92 1.23
N LEU A 36 -1.86 -10.45 -0.02
CA LEU A 36 -0.92 -9.46 -0.54
C LEU A 36 -0.99 -8.15 0.25
N ALA A 37 -2.19 -7.60 0.45
CA ALA A 37 -2.38 -6.37 1.22
C ALA A 37 -1.87 -6.51 2.66
N LEU A 38 -2.09 -7.67 3.29
CA LEU A 38 -1.55 -8.00 4.62
C LEU A 38 -0.01 -7.98 4.63
N ALA A 39 0.63 -8.62 3.64
CA ALA A 39 2.09 -8.66 3.55
C ALA A 39 2.68 -7.25 3.37
N GLU A 40 2.07 -6.43 2.52
CA GLU A 40 2.49 -5.04 2.29
C GLU A 40 2.29 -4.17 3.53
N GLY A 41 1.16 -4.36 4.23
CA GLY A 41 0.87 -3.69 5.50
C GLY A 41 1.89 -4.06 6.59
N LEU A 42 2.19 -5.34 6.73
CA LEU A 42 3.15 -5.85 7.71
C LEU A 42 4.57 -5.31 7.45
N MET A 43 5.00 -5.31 6.19
CA MET A 43 6.29 -4.74 5.80
C MET A 43 6.37 -3.24 6.09
N SER A 44 5.29 -2.51 5.84
CA SER A 44 5.21 -1.06 6.13
C SER A 44 5.26 -0.79 7.64
N PHE A 45 4.55 -1.59 8.44
CA PHE A 45 4.61 -1.51 9.90
C PHE A 45 6.01 -1.82 10.43
N HIS A 46 6.63 -2.91 9.95
CA HIS A 46 7.99 -3.28 10.33
C HIS A 46 9.00 -2.16 10.05
N ALA A 47 8.89 -1.51 8.89
CA ALA A 47 9.76 -0.39 8.54
C ALA A 47 9.69 0.75 9.58
N VAL A 48 8.48 1.17 9.97
CA VAL A 48 8.32 2.23 10.97
C VAL A 48 8.77 1.77 12.35
N ASN A 49 8.44 0.54 12.74
CA ASN A 49 8.80 -0.03 14.04
C ASN A 49 10.33 -0.10 14.25
N HIS A 50 11.10 -0.29 13.18
CA HIS A 50 12.56 -0.29 13.21
C HIS A 50 13.19 1.02 12.74
N ASN A 51 12.42 2.12 12.66
CA ASN A 51 12.88 3.43 12.20
C ASN A 51 13.57 3.40 10.83
N HIS A 52 13.19 2.46 9.96
CA HIS A 52 13.65 2.43 8.59
C HIS A 52 12.99 3.54 7.79
N SER A 53 13.78 4.22 6.95
CA SER A 53 13.25 5.25 6.07
C SER A 53 12.29 4.65 5.02
N PHE A 54 11.27 5.39 4.60
CA PHE A 54 10.45 4.94 3.47
C PHE A 54 11.26 4.84 2.16
N ARG A 55 12.40 5.54 2.04
CA ARG A 55 13.28 5.44 0.87
C ARG A 55 13.93 4.05 0.75
N SER A 56 14.24 3.38 1.86
CA SER A 56 14.77 2.01 1.80
C SER A 56 13.72 1.00 1.34
N MET A 57 12.42 1.32 1.43
CA MET A 57 11.37 0.42 0.95
C MET A 57 11.39 0.22 -0.57
N ASP A 58 11.95 1.14 -1.35
CA ASP A 58 12.05 0.95 -2.80
C ASP A 58 12.98 -0.22 -3.16
N CYS A 59 14.15 -0.31 -2.51
CA CYS A 59 15.05 -1.44 -2.74
C CYS A 59 14.54 -2.72 -2.06
N THR A 60 14.02 -2.62 -0.83
CA THR A 60 13.44 -3.78 -0.12
C THR A 60 12.28 -4.38 -0.90
N SER A 61 11.38 -3.57 -1.46
CA SER A 61 10.27 -4.07 -2.27
C SER A 61 10.74 -4.84 -3.50
N GLN A 62 11.82 -4.41 -4.16
CA GLN A 62 12.36 -5.14 -5.31
C GLN A 62 12.97 -6.49 -4.90
N VAL A 63 13.66 -6.53 -3.76
CA VAL A 63 14.22 -7.78 -3.21
C VAL A 63 13.10 -8.74 -2.85
N VAL A 64 12.09 -8.28 -2.09
CA VAL A 64 10.95 -9.10 -1.68
C VAL A 64 10.18 -9.61 -2.90
N LYS A 65 10.01 -8.76 -3.91
CA LYS A 65 9.36 -9.13 -5.17
C LYS A 65 10.06 -10.26 -5.90
N LYS A 66 11.40 -10.25 -5.92
CA LYS A 66 12.22 -11.28 -6.59
C LYS A 66 12.32 -12.58 -5.79
N LEU A 67 12.41 -12.48 -4.47
CA LEU A 67 12.70 -13.65 -3.61
C LEU A 67 11.45 -14.38 -3.14
N PHE A 68 10.32 -13.68 -2.96
CA PHE A 68 9.15 -14.24 -2.27
C PHE A 68 7.87 -14.16 -3.09
N ASN A 69 7.53 -12.98 -3.64
CA ASN A 69 6.27 -12.81 -4.34
C ASN A 69 6.38 -11.77 -5.46
N GLU A 70 6.29 -12.21 -6.71
CA GLU A 70 6.37 -11.35 -7.89
C GLU A 70 5.31 -10.25 -7.95
N LYS A 71 4.19 -10.40 -7.22
CA LYS A 71 3.12 -9.40 -7.14
C LYS A 71 3.34 -8.39 -6.02
N PHE A 72 4.34 -8.59 -5.16
CA PHE A 72 4.67 -7.64 -4.11
C PHE A 72 5.14 -6.31 -4.72
N ALA A 73 4.42 -5.23 -4.40
CA ALA A 73 4.68 -3.91 -4.96
C ALA A 73 4.41 -2.85 -3.90
N CYS A 74 5.29 -2.79 -2.89
CA CYS A 74 5.19 -1.89 -1.75
C CYS A 74 6.49 -1.11 -1.54
N GLY A 75 6.77 -0.20 -2.47
CA GLY A 75 7.86 0.78 -2.36
C GLY A 75 7.49 1.96 -1.46
N ARG A 76 8.27 3.03 -1.54
CA ARG A 76 8.16 4.23 -0.69
C ARG A 76 6.74 4.79 -0.61
N THR A 77 6.17 5.20 -1.75
CA THR A 77 4.89 5.93 -1.78
C THR A 77 3.75 5.08 -1.22
N LYS A 78 3.74 3.78 -1.52
CA LYS A 78 2.70 2.87 -1.03
C LYS A 78 2.87 2.58 0.45
N SER A 79 4.11 2.38 0.91
CA SER A 79 4.41 2.16 2.33
C SER A 79 4.02 3.37 3.16
N GLU A 80 4.40 4.58 2.71
CA GLU A 80 4.03 5.84 3.35
C GLU A 80 2.51 6.02 3.39
N ALA A 81 1.80 5.76 2.29
CA ALA A 81 0.35 5.85 2.27
C ALA A 81 -0.33 4.86 3.23
N ILE A 82 0.17 3.62 3.33
CA ILE A 82 -0.34 2.62 4.28
C ILE A 82 -0.12 3.11 5.72
N VAL A 83 1.08 3.60 6.03
CA VAL A 83 1.38 4.08 7.38
C VAL A 83 0.53 5.29 7.72
N CYS A 84 0.54 6.33 6.89
CA CYS A 84 -0.09 7.61 7.19
C CYS A 84 -1.62 7.54 7.15
N ASN A 85 -2.21 6.75 6.26
CA ASN A 85 -3.67 6.74 6.05
C ASN A 85 -4.37 5.54 6.70
N VAL A 86 -3.65 4.50 7.12
CA VAL A 86 -4.25 3.30 7.73
C VAL A 86 -3.72 3.05 9.14
N LEU A 87 -2.41 2.84 9.29
CA LEU A 87 -1.82 2.45 10.58
C LEU A 87 -1.84 3.59 11.60
N SER A 88 -1.44 4.79 11.19
CA SER A 88 -1.38 5.97 12.04
C SER A 88 -2.76 6.37 12.59
N PRO A 89 -3.83 6.51 11.77
CA PRO A 89 -5.16 6.84 12.29
C PRO A 89 -5.70 5.78 13.25
N TYR A 90 -5.43 4.49 12.98
CA TYR A 90 -5.79 3.41 13.89
C TYR A 90 -5.06 3.53 15.24
N ALA A 91 -3.74 3.73 15.20
CA ALA A 91 -2.91 3.87 16.40
C ALA A 91 -3.34 5.08 17.25
N PHE A 92 -3.63 6.24 16.62
CA PHE A 92 -4.13 7.41 17.32
C PHE A 92 -5.54 7.19 17.91
N SER A 93 -6.41 6.49 17.19
CA SER A 93 -7.75 6.15 17.69
C SER A 93 -7.66 5.27 18.94
N GLU A 94 -6.83 4.24 18.91
CA GLU A 94 -6.59 3.36 20.07
C GLU A 94 -5.93 4.11 21.23
N LEU A 95 -4.94 4.94 20.94
CA LEU A 95 -4.28 5.78 21.95
C LEU A 95 -5.29 6.70 22.64
N ASN A 96 -6.15 7.38 21.88
CA ASN A 96 -7.16 8.29 22.45
C ASN A 96 -8.13 7.54 23.38
N LYS A 97 -8.64 6.38 22.96
CA LYS A 97 -9.51 5.54 23.81
C LYS A 97 -8.84 5.11 25.11
N ASN A 98 -7.53 4.85 25.05
CA ASN A 98 -6.76 4.48 26.24
C ASN A 98 -6.56 5.68 27.15
N LEU A 99 -6.21 6.85 26.59
CA LEU A 99 -6.01 8.08 27.34
C LEU A 99 -7.27 8.56 28.07
N GLU A 100 -8.46 8.37 27.49
CA GLU A 100 -9.74 8.69 28.14
C GLU A 100 -9.99 7.91 29.45
N LYS A 101 -9.37 6.73 29.60
CA LYS A 101 -9.57 5.83 30.75
C LYS A 101 -8.48 5.97 31.82
N ILE A 102 -7.45 6.76 31.57
CA ILE A 102 -6.23 6.81 32.38
C ILE A 102 -6.16 8.12 33.16
N ASN A 103 -5.90 8.03 34.47
CA ASN A 103 -5.80 9.21 35.35
C ASN A 103 -4.41 9.86 35.35
N PHE A 104 -3.36 9.09 35.06
CA PHE A 104 -1.96 9.54 35.13
C PHE A 104 -1.16 8.99 33.95
N ILE A 105 -0.36 9.85 33.33
CA ILE A 105 0.47 9.50 32.17
C ILE A 105 1.94 9.74 32.54
N SER A 106 2.81 8.81 32.21
CA SER A 106 4.27 8.97 32.32
C SER A 106 4.89 8.71 30.96
N ILE A 107 5.74 9.64 30.50
CA ILE A 107 6.43 9.54 29.22
C ILE A 107 7.87 9.12 29.52
N TYR A 108 8.26 7.96 29.02
CA TYR A 108 9.62 7.46 29.09
C TYR A 108 10.31 7.73 27.76
N SER A 109 11.40 8.49 27.80
CA SER A 109 12.30 8.66 26.66
C SER A 109 13.61 8.00 27.04
N ASP A 110 13.93 6.89 26.38
CA ASP A 110 15.26 6.29 26.49
C ASP A 110 16.26 7.14 25.69
N ALA A 111 17.16 7.82 26.39
CA ALA A 111 18.24 8.62 25.82
C ALA A 111 19.60 7.93 26.06
N SER A 112 19.63 6.60 25.93
CA SER A 112 20.86 5.83 26.07
C SER A 112 21.80 6.07 24.87
N ASN A 113 22.61 7.13 24.98
CA ASN A 113 23.72 7.38 24.08
C ASN A 113 24.97 6.71 24.68
N HIS A 114 25.13 5.40 24.48
CA HIS A 114 26.40 4.73 24.76
C HIS A 114 27.44 5.22 23.73
N LYS A 115 28.37 6.05 24.20
CA LYS A 115 29.60 6.39 23.47
C LYS A 115 30.53 5.19 23.34
#